data_AF-A0A519QHE2-F1
#
_entry.id   AF-A0A519QHE2-F1
#
_cell.length_a   1.000
_cell.length_b   1.000
_cell.length_c   1.000
_cell.angle_alpha   90.00
_cell.angle_beta   90.00
_cell.angle_gamma   90.00
#
_symmetry.space_group_name_H-M   'P 1'
#
loop_
_entity.id
_entity.type
_entity.pdbx_description
1 polymer ?
#
loop_
_entity_poly.entity_id
_entity_poly.type
_entity_poly.pdbx_seq_one_letter_code
_entity_poly.pdbx_strand_id
1 'polypeptide(L)'
;MILSKRPEIDRFLARPDPAIRAAVIHGKDRSGVAERALVLCKTVTPDLNDPFNVSVLGDADIDGDGVALEEALTALSMIGGRRLVRV
;
A
#
# COMPACT_ATOMS: atom_id res chain seq x y z
N MET A 1 9.20 10.93 -5.02
CA MET A 1 10.53 10.42 -4.62
C MET A 1 10.77 9.11 -5.36
N ILE A 2 11.98 8.88 -5.90
CA ILE A 2 12.35 7.62 -6.57
C ILE A 2 13.55 7.05 -5.81
N LEU A 3 13.45 5.79 -5.40
CA LEU A 3 14.52 5.06 -4.71
C LEU A 3 14.94 3.88 -5.58
N SER A 4 16.22 3.79 -5.92
CA SER A 4 16.74 2.71 -6.77
C SER A 4 17.85 1.90 -6.12
N LYS A 5 18.52 2.45 -5.09
CA LYS A 5 19.59 1.76 -4.38
C LYS A 5 19.02 0.99 -3.20
N ARG A 6 19.45 -0.28 -3.09
CA ARG A 6 19.00 -1.19 -2.02
C ARG A 6 19.07 -0.57 -0.60
N PRO A 7 20.16 0.11 -0.18
CA PRO A 7 20.21 0.69 1.17
C PRO A 7 19.16 1.78 1.41
N GLU A 8 18.82 2.56 0.38
CA GLU A 8 17.81 3.63 0.47
C GLU A 8 16.40 3.03 0.57
N ILE A 9 16.13 1.97 -0.21
CA ILE A 9 14.89 1.21 -0.17
C ILE A 9 14.70 0.56 1.21
N ASP A 10 15.71 -0.14 1.71
CA ASP A 10 15.64 -0.84 3.00
C ASP A 10 15.40 0.16 4.15
N ARG A 11 16.04 1.34 4.10
CA ARG A 11 15.81 2.43 5.06
C ARG A 11 14.38 2.96 5.01
N PHE A 12 13.85 3.17 3.80
CA PHE A 12 12.48 3.64 3.61
C PHE A 12 11.46 2.61 4.10
N LEU A 13 11.66 1.32 3.81
CA LEU A 13 10.76 0.26 4.26
C LEU A 13 10.77 0.10 5.79
N ALA A 14 11.92 0.30 6.44
CA ALA A 14 12.03 0.25 7.89
C ALA A 14 11.35 1.44 8.58
N ARG A 15 11.41 2.63 7.98
CA ARG A 15 10.82 3.85 8.52
C ARG A 15 10.38 4.78 7.39
N PRO A 16 9.18 4.57 6.82
CA PRO A 16 8.70 5.39 5.72
C PRO A 16 8.41 6.81 6.20
N ASP A 17 8.67 7.79 5.34
CA ASP A 17 8.34 9.19 5.61
C ASP A 17 6.80 9.33 5.74
N PRO A 18 6.28 9.85 6.86
CA PRO A 18 4.83 10.00 7.09
C PRO A 18 4.13 10.94 6.08
N ALA A 19 4.88 11.78 5.36
CA ALA A 19 4.32 12.62 4.29
C ALA A 19 4.01 11.82 3.01
N ILE A 20 4.58 10.63 2.83
CA ILE A 20 4.34 9.79 1.65
C ILE A 20 3.02 9.04 1.82
N ARG A 21 2.06 9.35 0.93
CA ARG A 21 0.70 8.80 0.96
C ARG A 21 0.49 7.59 0.03
N ALA A 22 1.36 7.44 -0.96
CA ALA A 22 1.30 6.36 -1.94
C ALA A 22 2.72 5.90 -2.29
N ALA A 23 2.87 4.60 -2.57
CA ALA A 23 4.11 4.02 -3.03
C ALA A 23 3.82 2.98 -4.11
N VAL A 24 4.60 3.02 -5.18
CA VAL A 24 4.59 2.01 -6.23
C VAL A 24 5.89 1.22 -6.13
N ILE A 25 5.76 -0.10 -5.97
CA ILE A 25 6.91 -1.01 -5.93
C ILE A 25 6.86 -1.83 -7.20
N HIS A 26 7.88 -1.69 -8.04
CA HIS A 26 7.96 -2.36 -9.34
C HIS A 26 9.35 -2.96 -9.54
N GLY A 27 9.42 -4.04 -10.32
CA GLY A 27 10.67 -4.73 -10.58
C GLY A 27 10.44 -6.02 -11.36
N LYS A 28 11.54 -6.59 -11.90
CA LYS A 28 11.49 -7.86 -12.63
C LYS A 28 11.24 -9.05 -11.70
N ASP A 29 11.70 -8.96 -10.46
CA ASP A 29 11.50 -9.98 -9.43
C ASP A 29 10.15 -9.77 -8.72
N ARG A 30 9.14 -10.54 -9.13
CA ARG A 30 7.79 -10.45 -8.55
C ARG A 30 7.77 -10.82 -7.07
N SER A 31 8.56 -11.80 -6.65
CA SER A 31 8.62 -12.22 -5.25
C SER A 31 9.20 -11.11 -4.37
N GLY A 32 10.31 -10.51 -4.81
CA GLY A 32 10.92 -9.38 -4.13
C GLY A 32 10.06 -8.11 -4.13
N VAL A 33 9.23 -7.89 -5.13
CA VAL A 33 8.21 -6.82 -5.15
C VAL A 33 7.15 -7.09 -4.08
N ALA A 34 6.57 -8.30 -4.08
CA ALA A 34 5.53 -8.68 -3.13
C ALA A 34 6.00 -8.62 -1.67
N GLU A 35 7.23 -9.08 -1.40
CA GLU A 35 7.82 -9.05 -0.07
C GLU A 35 7.98 -7.61 0.45
N ARG A 36 8.52 -6.71 -0.37
CA ARG A 36 8.69 -5.29 -0.01
C ARG A 36 7.37 -4.56 0.17
N ALA A 37 6.38 -4.87 -0.69
CA ALA A 37 5.03 -4.35 -0.54
C ALA A 37 4.42 -4.79 0.78
N LEU A 38 4.58 -6.05 1.16
CA LEU A 38 4.09 -6.58 2.44
C LEU A 38 4.74 -5.87 3.63
N VAL A 39 6.06 -5.65 3.60
CA VAL A 39 6.78 -4.90 4.64
C VAL A 39 6.20 -3.49 4.78
N LEU A 40 6.04 -2.76 3.68
CA LEU A 40 5.49 -1.42 3.71
C LEU A 40 4.05 -1.38 4.24
N CYS A 41 3.20 -2.31 3.79
CA CYS A 41 1.80 -2.40 4.23
C CYS A 41 1.69 -2.58 5.75
N LYS A 42 2.55 -3.42 6.34
CA LYS A 42 2.59 -3.65 7.80
C LYS A 42 3.01 -2.43 8.60
N THR A 43 3.65 -1.43 7.97
CA THR A 43 3.91 -0.15 8.64
C THR A 43 2.63 0.67 8.80
N VAL A 44 1.61 0.46 7.97
CA VAL A 44 0.36 1.23 7.97
C VAL A 44 -0.64 0.66 8.97
N THR A 45 -0.88 -0.65 8.93
CA THR A 45 -1.79 -1.37 9.82
C THR A 45 -1.17 -2.70 10.25
N PRO A 46 -1.37 -3.13 11.52
CA PRO A 46 -0.84 -4.41 12.01
C PRO A 46 -1.55 -5.63 11.40
N ASP A 47 -2.84 -5.49 11.04
CA ASP A 47 -3.63 -6.55 10.40
C ASP A 47 -4.00 -6.15 8.97
N LEU A 48 -3.50 -6.94 8.01
CA LEU A 48 -3.75 -6.73 6.58
C LEU A 48 -5.07 -7.34 6.09
N ASN A 49 -5.75 -8.11 6.95
CA ASN A 49 -7.05 -8.69 6.64
C ASN A 49 -8.20 -7.94 7.33
N ASP A 50 -7.91 -6.82 8.00
CA ASP A 50 -8.92 -6.00 8.66
C ASP A 50 -9.80 -5.30 7.60
N PRO A 51 -11.08 -5.71 7.43
CA PRO A 51 -11.96 -5.16 6.41
C PRO A 51 -12.31 -3.69 6.66
N PHE A 52 -12.09 -3.18 7.87
CA PHE A 52 -12.38 -1.80 8.24
C PHE A 52 -11.25 -0.84 7.92
N ASN A 53 -10.03 -1.34 7.81
CA ASN A 53 -8.83 -0.54 7.59
C ASN A 53 -8.09 -0.89 6.30
N VAL A 54 -8.46 -1.98 5.62
CA VAL A 54 -7.79 -2.44 4.40
C VAL A 54 -8.80 -2.62 3.26
N SER A 55 -8.54 -1.97 2.13
CA SER A 55 -9.14 -2.29 0.84
C SER A 55 -8.09 -2.96 -0.03
N VAL A 56 -8.45 -4.07 -0.67
CA VAL A 56 -7.67 -4.69 -1.74
C VAL A 56 -8.49 -4.57 -3.02
N LEU A 57 -7.92 -3.94 -4.04
CA LEU A 57 -8.51 -3.77 -5.36
C LEU A 57 -7.63 -4.54 -6.35
N GLY A 58 -8.23 -5.41 -7.15
CA GLY A 58 -7.55 -6.04 -8.28
C GLY A 58 -7.92 -5.37 -9.62
N ASP A 59 -7.30 -5.87 -10.69
CA ASP A 59 -7.55 -5.37 -12.05
C ASP A 59 -9.06 -5.35 -12.39
N ALA A 60 -9.80 -6.41 -12.02
CA ALA A 60 -11.24 -6.50 -12.29
C ALA A 60 -12.09 -5.47 -11.53
N ASP A 61 -11.68 -5.06 -10.32
CA ASP A 61 -12.39 -4.05 -9.55
C ASP A 61 -12.24 -2.67 -10.20
N ILE A 62 -11.03 -2.37 -10.70
CA ILE A 62 -10.71 -1.11 -11.38
C ILE A 62 -11.34 -1.05 -12.78
N ASP A 63 -11.26 -2.14 -13.54
CA ASP A 63 -11.82 -2.21 -14.89
C ASP A 63 -13.35 -2.23 -14.88
N GLY A 64 -13.95 -2.85 -13.85
CA GLY A 64 -15.40 -2.96 -13.68
C GLY A 64 -16.05 -1.68 -13.14
N ASP A 65 -15.32 -0.90 -12.33
CA ASP A 65 -15.79 0.35 -11.75
C ASP A 65 -14.68 1.40 -11.66
N GLY A 66 -14.76 2.40 -12.55
CA GLY A 66 -13.77 3.48 -12.63
C GLY A 66 -13.70 4.38 -11.38
N VAL A 67 -14.66 4.32 -10.46
CA VAL A 67 -14.62 5.09 -9.21
C VAL A 67 -14.13 4.29 -8.00
N ALA A 68 -13.96 2.96 -8.11
CA ALA A 68 -13.62 2.09 -6.99
C ALA A 68 -12.36 2.52 -6.22
N LEU A 69 -11.34 3.00 -6.94
CA LEU A 69 -10.12 3.50 -6.31
C LEU A 69 -10.37 4.78 -5.51
N GLU A 70 -11.12 5.73 -6.05
CA GLU A 70 -11.42 6.99 -5.37
C GLU A 70 -12.26 6.75 -4.10
N GLU A 71 -13.25 5.87 -4.19
CA GLU A 71 -14.06 5.46 -3.04
C GLU A 71 -13.21 4.81 -1.95
N ALA A 72 -12.32 3.88 -2.32
CA ALA A 72 -11.43 3.23 -1.36
C ALA A 72 -10.47 4.22 -0.66
N LEU A 73 -9.98 5.23 -1.39
CA LEU A 73 -9.06 6.25 -0.89
C LEU A 73 -9.74 7.30 0.01
N THR A 74 -11.02 7.59 -0.23
CA THR A 74 -11.80 8.58 0.52
C THR A 74 -12.54 7.97 1.72
N ALA A 75 -12.68 6.65 1.76
CA ALA A 75 -13.28 5.92 2.86
C ALA A 75 -12.58 6.19 4.21
N LEU A 76 -13.38 6.49 5.24
CA LEU A 76 -12.89 6.70 6.59
C LEU A 76 -12.49 5.38 7.25
N SER A 77 -11.44 5.42 8.08
CA SER A 77 -11.10 4.31 8.97
C SER A 77 -12.13 4.24 10.11
N MET A 78 -12.86 3.13 10.22
CA MET A 78 -13.91 2.99 11.25
C MET A 78 -13.38 2.72 12.65
N ILE A 79 -12.12 2.27 12.77
CA ILE A 79 -11.46 1.99 14.07
C ILE A 79 -10.47 3.13 14.44
N GLY A 80 -10.30 4.11 13.55
CA GLY A 80 -9.31 5.16 13.69
C GLY A 80 -7.91 4.71 13.24
N GLY A 81 -7.01 5.68 13.08
CA GLY A 81 -5.66 5.43 12.56
C GLY A 81 -5.57 5.57 11.04
N ARG A 82 -4.62 4.85 10.43
CA ARG A 82 -4.35 4.92 8.99
C ARG A 82 -5.04 3.77 8.25
N ARG A 83 -5.71 4.10 7.14
CA ARG A 83 -6.28 3.14 6.19
C ARG A 83 -5.24 2.75 5.14
N LEU A 84 -5.25 1.49 4.72
CA LEU A 84 -4.46 0.94 3.63
C LEU A 84 -5.38 0.65 2.44
N VAL A 85 -5.02 1.16 1.26
CA VAL A 85 -5.59 0.72 -0.02
C VAL A 85 -4.46 0.05 -0.79
N ARG A 86 -4.67 -1.21 -1.16
CA ARG A 86 -3.73 -2.02 -1.94
C ARG A 86 -4.34 -2.29 -3.30
N VAL A 87 -3.59 -1.94 -4.34
CA VAL A 87 -3.92 -2.18 -5.75
C VAL A 87 -2.90 -3.17 -6.31
#